data_AF-A0A0F9X4A6-F1
#
_entry.id   AF-A0A0F9X4A6-F1
#
_cell.length_a   1.000
_cell.length_b   1.000
_cell.length_c   1.000
_cell.angle_alpha   90.00
_cell.angle_beta   90.00
_cell.angle_gamma   90.00
#
_symmetry.space_group_name_H-M   'P 1'
#
loop_
_entity.id
_entity.type
_entity.pdbx_description
1 polymer ?
#
loop_
_entity_poly.entity_id
_entity_poly.type
_entity_poly.pdbx_seq_one_letter_code
_entity_poly.pdbx_strand_id
1 'polypeptide(L)'
;MKRVALALMLCASPLAAQDLQYSDRGTELCLADAEGYAAKLACAGASANQCMEDTPSGSSTYGMGGCLDRELQFWDQRLNDNYAAVMVQAKRRDADAVPASEDRAGVADALREMQRAWIEFRDKACTYEAALWQGGTGQGPAAISCLMEQTARQALSLDVWED
;
A
#
# COMPACT_ATOMS: atom_id res chain seq x y z
N MET A 1 60.44 0.42 -22.47
CA MET A 1 59.18 1.03 -22.94
C MET A 1 58.02 0.21 -22.41
N LYS A 2 57.39 0.62 -21.29
CA LYS A 2 56.27 -0.11 -20.67
C LYS A 2 54.95 0.41 -21.25
N ARG A 3 54.19 -0.48 -21.89
CA ARG A 3 52.84 -0.20 -22.43
C ARG A 3 51.86 -0.20 -21.26
N VAL A 4 51.27 0.95 -20.95
CA VAL A 4 50.16 1.06 -19.99
C VAL A 4 48.88 0.76 -20.75
N ALA A 5 48.22 -0.36 -20.44
CA ALA A 5 46.90 -0.69 -20.97
C ALA A 5 45.85 0.07 -20.15
N LEU A 6 45.10 0.95 -20.82
CA LEU A 6 43.98 1.69 -20.24
C LEU A 6 42.75 0.77 -20.24
N ALA A 7 42.37 0.27 -19.07
CA ALA A 7 41.14 -0.50 -18.90
C ALA A 7 39.95 0.46 -18.85
N LEU A 8 39.10 0.44 -19.88
CA LEU A 8 37.77 1.08 -19.82
C LEU A 8 36.90 0.29 -18.84
N MET A 9 36.61 0.86 -17.68
CA MET A 9 35.53 0.39 -16.82
C MET A 9 34.20 0.82 -17.42
N LEU A 10 33.45 -0.12 -17.98
CA LEU A 10 32.03 0.04 -18.28
C LEU A 10 31.27 0.08 -16.96
N CYS A 11 30.88 1.28 -16.52
CA CYS A 11 29.88 1.44 -15.48
C CYS A 11 28.54 0.96 -16.04
N ALA A 12 28.14 -0.28 -15.71
CA ALA A 12 26.78 -0.75 -15.92
C ALA A 12 25.86 -0.02 -14.93
N SER A 13 25.26 1.08 -15.34
CA SER A 13 24.18 1.73 -14.59
C SER A 13 22.93 0.84 -14.66
N PRO A 14 22.25 0.58 -13.53
CA PRO A 14 20.99 -0.14 -13.54
C PRO A 14 19.91 0.79 -14.12
N LEU A 15 19.63 0.66 -15.42
CA LEU A 15 18.83 1.61 -16.19
C LEU A 15 17.30 1.33 -16.16
N ALA A 16 16.78 0.57 -15.19
CA ALA A 16 15.41 0.04 -15.25
C ALA A 16 14.46 0.49 -14.13
N ALA A 17 14.86 1.43 -13.27
CA ALA A 17 14.05 1.81 -12.10
C ALA A 17 13.86 3.33 -11.88
N GLN A 18 14.35 4.20 -12.77
CA GLN A 18 14.58 5.63 -12.46
C GLN A 18 13.60 6.65 -13.07
N ASP A 19 12.58 6.27 -13.84
CA ASP A 19 11.81 7.26 -14.64
C ASP A 19 10.37 7.57 -14.15
N LEU A 20 9.99 7.20 -12.93
CA LEU A 20 8.67 7.57 -12.39
C LEU A 20 8.76 8.85 -11.55
N GLN A 21 8.00 9.88 -11.92
CA GLN A 21 7.87 11.12 -11.16
C GLN A 21 6.82 10.95 -10.06
N TYR A 22 7.19 10.23 -9.00
CA TYR A 22 6.28 9.92 -7.89
C TYR A 22 6.60 10.72 -6.62
N SER A 23 5.55 11.16 -5.93
CA SER A 23 5.61 11.72 -4.58
C SER A 23 4.31 11.38 -3.84
N ASP A 24 4.38 11.12 -2.53
CA ASP A 24 3.22 10.89 -1.67
C ASP A 24 2.33 12.13 -1.49
N ARG A 25 2.80 13.29 -1.97
CA ARG A 25 2.20 14.59 -1.69
C ARG A 25 0.73 14.72 -2.11
N GLY A 26 0.32 14.05 -3.20
CA GLY A 26 -1.06 14.09 -3.68
C GLY A 26 -2.03 13.47 -2.67
N THR A 27 -1.73 12.25 -2.24
CA THR A 27 -2.49 11.51 -1.23
C THR A 27 -2.43 12.20 0.14
N GLU A 28 -1.27 12.72 0.56
CA GLU A 28 -1.15 13.50 1.80
C GLU A 28 -2.03 14.76 1.81
N LEU A 29 -2.03 15.52 0.73
CA LEU A 29 -2.85 16.72 0.59
C LEU A 29 -4.34 16.39 0.62
N CYS A 30 -4.74 15.35 -0.11
CA CYS A 30 -6.12 14.88 -0.10
C CYS A 30 -6.56 14.46 1.31
N LEU A 31 -5.74 13.67 2.02
CA LEU A 31 -6.05 13.22 3.37
C LEU A 31 -6.14 14.35 4.39
N ALA A 32 -5.37 15.43 4.19
CA ALA A 32 -5.42 16.60 5.06
C ALA A 32 -6.71 17.43 4.92
N ASP A 33 -7.33 17.42 3.74
CA ASP A 33 -8.58 18.13 3.44
C ASP A 33 -9.83 17.25 3.63
N ALA A 34 -9.66 15.92 3.56
CA ALA A 34 -10.76 14.97 3.59
C ALA A 34 -11.35 14.77 4.99
N GLU A 35 -12.64 15.12 5.13
CA GLU A 35 -13.41 14.85 6.33
C GLU A 35 -14.21 13.54 6.25
N GLY A 36 -14.06 12.71 7.28
CA GLY A 36 -14.77 11.44 7.40
C GLY A 36 -14.22 10.33 6.49
N TYR A 37 -14.69 9.11 6.77
CA TYR A 37 -14.13 7.89 6.16
C TYR A 37 -14.28 7.87 4.63
N ALA A 38 -15.44 8.27 4.10
CA ALA A 38 -15.71 8.20 2.67
C ALA A 38 -14.82 9.16 1.87
N ALA A 39 -14.62 10.38 2.34
CA ALA A 39 -13.73 11.35 1.69
C ALA A 39 -12.27 10.89 1.77
N LYS A 40 -11.82 10.41 2.93
CA LYS A 40 -10.45 9.88 3.08
C LYS A 40 -10.19 8.69 2.16
N LEU A 41 -11.16 7.80 2.00
CA LEU A 41 -11.03 6.64 1.12
C LEU A 41 -10.91 7.07 -0.35
N ALA A 42 -11.57 8.17 -0.75
CA ALA A 42 -11.46 8.72 -2.10
C ALA A 42 -10.05 9.27 -2.42
N CYS A 43 -9.17 9.43 -1.42
CA CYS A 43 -7.78 9.81 -1.63
C CYS A 43 -6.89 8.69 -2.16
N ALA A 44 -7.33 7.43 -2.08
CA ALA A 44 -6.58 6.32 -2.63
C ALA A 44 -6.46 6.47 -4.16
N GLY A 45 -5.23 6.51 -4.65
CA GLY A 45 -4.90 6.72 -6.06
C GLY A 45 -4.48 8.16 -6.39
N ALA A 46 -4.56 9.12 -5.45
CA ALA A 46 -4.26 10.51 -5.74
C ALA A 46 -2.80 10.72 -6.18
N SER A 47 -1.83 10.18 -5.43
CA SER A 47 -0.41 10.26 -5.79
C SER A 47 -0.05 9.41 -7.01
N ALA A 48 -0.67 8.24 -7.17
CA ALA A 48 -0.47 7.38 -8.33
C ALA A 48 -0.97 8.06 -9.61
N ASN A 49 -2.14 8.69 -9.57
CA ASN A 49 -2.69 9.43 -10.72
C ASN A 49 -1.79 10.61 -11.09
N GLN A 50 -1.36 11.42 -10.11
CA GLN A 50 -0.42 12.51 -10.36
C GLN A 50 0.89 12.00 -10.97
N CYS A 51 1.43 10.89 -10.45
CA CYS A 51 2.62 10.24 -11.00
C CYS A 51 2.42 9.79 -12.46
N MET A 52 1.25 9.26 -12.81
CA MET A 52 0.95 8.87 -14.19
C MET A 52 0.85 10.07 -15.14
N GLU A 53 0.37 11.21 -14.65
CA GLU A 53 0.30 12.46 -15.43
C GLU A 53 1.69 13.10 -15.63
N ASP A 54 2.51 13.11 -14.57
CA ASP A 54 3.83 13.77 -14.58
C ASP A 54 4.91 12.92 -15.25
N THR A 55 4.67 11.62 -15.40
CA THR A 55 5.62 10.68 -16.02
C THR A 55 5.33 10.54 -17.53
N PRO A 56 6.31 10.80 -18.43
CA PRO A 56 6.09 10.66 -19.88
C PRO A 56 5.57 9.29 -20.33
N SER A 57 5.92 8.22 -19.62
CA SER A 57 5.46 6.85 -19.85
C SER A 57 4.38 6.40 -18.85
N GLY A 58 3.76 7.33 -18.13
CA GLY A 58 2.85 7.06 -17.02
C GLY A 58 1.59 6.30 -17.40
N SER A 59 1.08 6.48 -18.63
CA SER A 59 -0.06 5.73 -19.16
C SER A 59 0.29 4.34 -19.71
N SER A 60 1.57 3.98 -19.78
CA SER A 60 1.98 2.63 -20.16
C SER A 60 1.69 1.64 -19.01
N THR A 61 1.51 0.35 -19.33
CA THR A 61 1.37 -0.70 -18.30
C THR A 61 2.47 -0.65 -17.24
N TYR A 62 3.71 -0.35 -17.65
CA TYR A 62 4.84 -0.20 -16.74
C TYR A 62 4.70 1.05 -15.87
N GLY A 63 4.36 2.20 -16.47
CA GLY A 63 4.17 3.46 -15.75
C GLY A 63 3.04 3.38 -14.74
N MET A 64 1.87 2.89 -15.17
CA MET A 64 0.71 2.71 -14.31
C MET A 64 1.03 1.79 -13.14
N GLY A 65 1.56 0.59 -13.44
CA GLY A 65 1.90 -0.39 -12.41
C GLY A 65 2.89 0.15 -11.38
N GLY A 66 3.92 0.88 -11.83
CA GLY A 66 4.91 1.46 -10.93
C GLY A 66 4.39 2.65 -10.10
N CYS A 67 3.55 3.52 -10.67
CA CYS A 67 2.94 4.61 -9.90
C CYS A 67 1.97 4.08 -8.83
N LEU A 68 1.15 3.07 -9.19
CA LEU A 68 0.24 2.41 -8.24
C LEU A 68 0.99 1.66 -7.15
N ASP A 69 2.10 0.99 -7.49
CA ASP A 69 2.92 0.25 -6.51
C ASP A 69 3.56 1.19 -5.46
N ARG A 70 4.01 2.37 -5.89
CA ARG A 70 4.55 3.37 -4.95
C ARG A 70 3.49 3.90 -3.99
N GLU A 71 2.27 4.16 -4.47
CA GLU A 71 1.19 4.56 -3.56
C GLU A 71 0.70 3.39 -2.69
N LEU A 72 0.72 2.16 -3.20
CA LEU A 72 0.49 0.98 -2.37
C LEU A 72 1.49 0.94 -1.20
N GLN A 73 2.77 1.24 -1.41
CA GLN A 73 3.77 1.31 -0.33
C GLN A 73 3.43 2.38 0.71
N PHE A 74 2.93 3.55 0.29
CA PHE A 74 2.42 4.58 1.21
C PHE A 74 1.27 4.04 2.08
N TRP A 75 0.27 3.40 1.47
CA TRP A 75 -0.87 2.85 2.20
C TRP A 75 -0.48 1.66 3.10
N ASP A 76 0.48 0.83 2.68
CA ASP A 76 0.99 -0.28 3.48
C ASP A 76 1.74 0.22 4.72
N GLN A 77 2.58 1.26 4.58
CA GLN A 77 3.24 1.90 5.71
C GLN A 77 2.20 2.43 6.70
N ARG A 78 1.20 3.18 6.21
CA ARG A 78 0.11 3.69 7.05
C ARG A 78 -0.68 2.56 7.74
N LEU A 79 -0.96 1.47 7.04
CA LEU A 79 -1.64 0.30 7.60
C LEU A 79 -0.85 -0.29 8.77
N ASN A 80 0.46 -0.48 8.60
CA ASN A 80 1.32 -1.05 9.63
C ASN A 80 1.44 -0.14 10.86
N ASP A 81 1.55 1.17 10.65
CA ASP A 81 1.58 2.16 11.74
C ASP A 81 0.26 2.15 12.53
N ASN A 82 -0.88 2.16 11.83
CA ASN A 82 -2.20 2.09 12.44
C ASN A 82 -2.42 0.76 13.18
N TYR A 83 -2.04 -0.37 12.58
CA TYR A 83 -2.11 -1.67 13.24
C TYR A 83 -1.27 -1.72 14.52
N ALA A 84 -0.06 -1.18 14.51
CA ALA A 84 0.79 -1.12 15.70
C ALA A 84 0.12 -0.30 16.82
N ALA A 85 -0.45 0.86 16.49
CA ALA A 85 -1.16 1.72 17.44
C ALA A 85 -2.39 1.02 18.04
N VAL A 86 -3.25 0.43 17.20
CA VAL A 86 -4.46 -0.29 17.65
C VAL A 86 -4.10 -1.54 18.46
N MET A 87 -3.01 -2.24 18.12
CA MET A 87 -2.53 -3.40 18.87
C MET A 87 -2.09 -3.04 20.29
N VAL A 88 -1.47 -1.87 20.49
CA VAL A 88 -1.15 -1.38 21.85
C VAL A 88 -2.43 -1.17 22.66
N GLN A 89 -3.46 -0.56 22.06
CA GLN A 89 -4.74 -0.36 22.74
C GLN A 89 -5.46 -1.68 23.04
N ALA A 90 -5.45 -2.62 22.10
CA ALA A 90 -6.04 -3.95 22.27
C ALA A 90 -5.41 -4.68 23.46
N LYS A 91 -4.07 -4.68 23.55
CA LYS A 91 -3.34 -5.28 24.68
C LYS A 91 -3.64 -4.61 26.02
N ARG A 92 -3.83 -3.29 26.04
CA ARG A 92 -4.25 -2.58 27.27
C ARG A 92 -5.65 -3.03 27.71
N ARG A 93 -6.60 -3.12 26.78
CA ARG A 93 -7.95 -3.62 27.07
C ARG A 93 -7.94 -5.05 27.61
N ASP A 94 -7.08 -5.91 27.07
CA ASP A 94 -6.91 -7.27 27.57
C ASP A 94 -6.32 -7.31 28.99
N ALA A 95 -5.37 -6.42 29.31
CA ALA A 95 -4.78 -6.33 30.64
C ALA A 95 -5.74 -5.78 31.71
N ASP A 96 -6.63 -4.86 31.32
CA ASP A 96 -7.63 -4.25 32.20
C ASP A 96 -8.89 -5.12 32.38
N ALA A 97 -9.04 -6.17 31.57
CA ALA A 97 -10.20 -7.05 31.62
C ALA A 97 -10.19 -7.92 32.90
N VAL A 98 -11.33 -7.97 33.60
CA VAL A 98 -11.59 -9.03 34.57
C VAL A 98 -11.58 -10.36 33.79
N PRO A 99 -10.91 -11.43 34.26
CA PRO A 99 -10.84 -12.69 33.54
C PRO A 99 -12.24 -13.14 33.13
N ALA A 100 -12.53 -13.07 31.82
CA ALA A 100 -13.70 -13.74 31.29
C ALA A 100 -13.47 -15.25 31.36
N SER A 101 -14.54 -16.04 31.35
CA SER A 101 -14.48 -17.50 31.14
C SER A 101 -13.42 -17.86 30.09
N GLU A 102 -12.64 -18.92 30.35
CA GLU A 102 -11.43 -19.32 29.59
C GLU A 102 -11.60 -19.44 28.06
N ASP A 103 -12.83 -19.42 27.55
CA ASP A 103 -13.19 -19.66 26.15
C ASP A 103 -13.26 -18.40 25.24
N ARG A 104 -12.97 -17.19 25.73
CA ARG A 104 -13.01 -15.96 24.88
C ARG A 104 -11.61 -15.49 24.48
N ALA A 105 -11.38 -15.36 23.17
CA ALA A 105 -10.17 -14.74 22.65
C ALA A 105 -10.06 -13.27 23.11
N GLY A 106 -8.84 -12.85 23.49
CA GLY A 106 -8.55 -11.46 23.82
C GLY A 106 -8.72 -10.53 22.60
N VAL A 107 -8.91 -9.24 22.84
CA VAL A 107 -9.04 -8.20 21.82
C VAL A 107 -7.80 -8.18 20.92
N ALA A 108 -6.59 -8.36 21.47
CA ALA A 108 -5.36 -8.39 20.69
C ALA A 108 -5.27 -9.61 19.76
N ASP A 109 -5.77 -10.76 20.21
CA ASP A 109 -5.81 -11.97 19.38
C ASP A 109 -6.87 -11.85 18.30
N ALA A 110 -8.06 -11.34 18.63
CA ALA A 110 -9.11 -11.06 17.64
C ALA A 110 -8.65 -10.07 16.56
N LEU A 111 -7.93 -9.02 16.93
CA LEU A 111 -7.35 -8.05 15.98
C LEU A 111 -6.35 -8.73 15.04
N ARG A 112 -5.47 -9.59 15.57
CA ARG A 112 -4.47 -10.31 14.77
C ARG A 112 -5.13 -11.27 13.79
N GLU A 113 -6.11 -12.04 14.24
CA GLU A 113 -6.85 -12.98 13.38
C GLU A 113 -7.62 -12.24 12.29
N MET A 114 -8.24 -11.09 12.61
CA MET A 114 -8.90 -10.25 11.62
C MET A 114 -7.93 -9.76 10.53
N GLN A 115 -6.74 -9.28 10.90
CA GLN A 115 -5.74 -8.87 9.90
C GLN A 115 -5.28 -10.02 9.01
N ARG A 116 -5.06 -11.22 9.57
CA ARG A 116 -4.66 -12.40 8.81
C ARG A 116 -5.72 -12.82 7.81
N ALA A 117 -6.98 -12.84 8.24
CA ALA A 117 -8.11 -13.13 7.36
C ALA A 117 -8.29 -12.05 6.28
N TRP A 118 -8.07 -10.78 6.61
CA TRP A 118 -8.12 -9.68 5.64
C TRP A 118 -7.05 -9.83 4.55
N ILE A 119 -5.81 -10.22 4.89
CA ILE A 119 -4.75 -10.47 3.89
C ILE A 119 -5.21 -11.53 2.89
N GLU A 120 -5.78 -12.65 3.37
CA GLU A 120 -6.29 -13.70 2.50
C GLU A 120 -7.44 -13.19 1.60
N PHE A 121 -8.35 -12.40 2.15
CA PHE A 121 -9.42 -11.76 1.37
C PHE A 121 -8.84 -10.83 0.29
N ARG A 122 -7.94 -9.93 0.66
CA ARG A 122 -7.28 -8.96 -0.25
C ARG A 122 -6.63 -9.69 -1.42
N ASP A 123 -5.82 -10.71 -1.12
CA ASP A 123 -5.05 -11.42 -2.13
C ASP A 123 -5.98 -12.15 -3.12
N LYS A 124 -7.07 -12.77 -2.63
CA LYS A 124 -8.08 -13.40 -3.50
C LYS A 124 -8.89 -12.39 -4.30
N ALA A 125 -9.30 -11.28 -3.68
CA ALA A 125 -10.02 -10.20 -4.35
C ALA A 125 -9.20 -9.63 -5.50
N CYS A 126 -7.93 -9.31 -5.26
CA CYS A 126 -7.07 -8.73 -6.29
C CYS A 126 -6.60 -9.74 -7.35
N THR A 127 -6.56 -11.03 -7.02
CA THR A 127 -6.44 -12.11 -8.02
C THR A 127 -7.67 -12.17 -8.93
N TYR A 128 -8.88 -12.00 -8.38
CA TYR A 128 -10.10 -11.94 -9.16
C TYR A 128 -10.12 -10.70 -10.08
N GLU A 129 -9.77 -9.52 -9.56
CA GLU A 129 -9.68 -8.29 -10.36
C GLU A 129 -8.71 -8.46 -11.54
N ALA A 130 -7.54 -9.06 -11.30
CA ALA A 130 -6.59 -9.38 -12.36
C ALA A 130 -7.19 -10.34 -13.41
N ALA A 131 -7.94 -11.35 -12.97
CA ALA A 131 -8.53 -12.36 -13.86
C ALA A 131 -9.58 -11.78 -14.82
N LEU A 132 -10.25 -10.67 -14.46
CA LEU A 132 -11.19 -9.96 -15.35
C LEU A 132 -10.52 -9.47 -16.65
N TRP A 133 -9.20 -9.30 -16.64
CA TRP A 133 -8.42 -8.84 -17.80
C TRP A 133 -7.96 -9.97 -18.73
N GLN A 134 -8.19 -11.24 -18.36
CA GLN A 134 -7.96 -12.42 -19.21
C GLN A 134 -6.56 -12.47 -19.87
N GLY A 135 -5.50 -12.07 -19.17
CA GLY A 135 -4.13 -12.05 -19.73
C GLY A 135 -3.77 -10.80 -20.53
N GLY A 136 -4.67 -9.81 -20.63
CA GLY A 136 -4.42 -8.53 -21.27
C GLY A 136 -3.37 -7.67 -20.53
N THR A 137 -2.84 -6.65 -21.20
CA THR A 137 -1.77 -5.79 -20.67
C THR A 137 -2.19 -4.94 -19.47
N GLY A 138 -3.48 -4.75 -19.23
CA GLY A 138 -3.99 -4.07 -18.03
C GLY A 138 -4.11 -4.97 -16.79
N GLN A 139 -3.88 -6.29 -16.92
CA GLN A 139 -3.97 -7.23 -15.80
C GLN A 139 -3.06 -6.84 -14.62
N GLY A 140 -1.81 -6.44 -14.91
CA GLY A 140 -0.85 -6.02 -13.88
C GLY A 140 -1.34 -4.78 -13.12
N PRO A 141 -1.56 -3.63 -13.81
CA PRO A 141 -2.08 -2.43 -13.17
C PRO A 141 -3.39 -2.64 -12.41
N ALA A 142 -4.32 -3.46 -12.93
CA ALA A 142 -5.57 -3.77 -12.23
C ALA A 142 -5.34 -4.50 -10.90
N ALA A 143 -4.43 -5.48 -10.87
CA ALA A 143 -4.06 -6.17 -9.65
C ALA A 143 -3.47 -5.21 -8.61
N ILE A 144 -2.54 -4.34 -9.02
CA ILE A 144 -1.89 -3.39 -8.12
C ILE A 144 -2.87 -2.30 -7.64
N SER A 145 -3.75 -1.80 -8.51
CA SER A 145 -4.80 -0.85 -8.12
C SER A 145 -5.71 -1.43 -7.04
N CYS A 146 -6.15 -2.69 -7.21
CA CYS A 146 -6.92 -3.38 -6.19
C CYS A 146 -6.14 -3.48 -4.86
N LEU A 147 -4.87 -3.88 -4.91
CA LEU A 147 -4.05 -3.99 -3.71
C LEU A 147 -3.95 -2.64 -2.98
N MET A 148 -3.71 -1.56 -3.72
CA MET A 148 -3.63 -0.20 -3.19
C MET A 148 -4.96 0.18 -2.52
N GLU A 149 -6.09 0.04 -3.21
CA GLU A 149 -7.42 0.40 -2.70
C GLU A 149 -7.82 -0.41 -1.46
N GLN A 150 -7.59 -1.73 -1.47
CA GLN A 150 -7.88 -2.59 -0.33
C GLN A 150 -6.99 -2.26 0.87
N THR A 151 -5.71 -1.95 0.64
CA THR A 151 -4.77 -1.54 1.68
C THR A 151 -5.15 -0.19 2.27
N ALA A 152 -5.53 0.79 1.44
CA ALA A 152 -6.05 2.08 1.89
C ALA A 152 -7.30 1.91 2.75
N ARG A 153 -8.23 1.08 2.31
CA ARG A 153 -9.47 0.78 3.04
C ARG A 153 -9.20 0.19 4.43
N GLN A 154 -8.21 -0.70 4.53
CA GLN A 154 -7.81 -1.32 5.79
C GLN A 154 -7.00 -0.38 6.67
N ALA A 155 -6.10 0.41 6.10
CA ALA A 155 -5.38 1.44 6.85
C ALA A 155 -6.37 2.40 7.53
N LEU A 156 -7.40 2.83 6.80
CA LEU A 156 -8.44 3.72 7.30
C LEU A 156 -9.42 3.06 8.28
N SER A 157 -9.64 1.74 8.20
CA SER A 157 -10.48 1.02 9.17
C SER A 157 -9.79 0.89 10.54
N LEU A 158 -8.45 0.93 10.54
CA LEU A 158 -7.60 0.96 11.73
C LEU A 158 -7.19 2.38 12.14
N ASP A 159 -7.64 3.42 11.44
CA ASP A 159 -7.35 4.80 11.81
C ASP A 159 -7.95 5.06 13.20
N VAL A 160 -7.09 5.37 14.15
CA VAL A 160 -7.52 5.70 15.50
C VAL A 160 -8.06 7.12 15.45
N TRP A 161 -9.37 7.26 15.31
CA TRP A 161 -10.02 8.54 15.53
C TRP A 161 -9.93 8.82 17.03
N GLU A 162 -9.18 9.86 17.40
CA GLU A 162 -9.24 10.38 18.76
C GLU A 162 -10.67 10.93 18.96
N ASP A 163 -11.41 10.34 19.90
CA ASP A 163 -12.67 10.89 20.42
C ASP A 163 -12.41 12.18 21.21
#